data_AF-A0A377PRX5-F1
#
_entry.id   AF-A0A377PRX5-F1
#
_cell.length_a   1.000
_cell.length_b   1.000
_cell.length_c   1.000
_cell.angle_alpha   90.00
_cell.angle_beta   90.00
_cell.angle_gamma   90.00
#
_symmetry.space_group_name_H-M   'P 1'
#
loop_
_entity.id
_entity.type
_entity.pdbx_description
1 polymer ?
#
loop_
_entity_poly.entity_id
_entity_poly.type
_entity_poly.pdbx_seq_one_letter_code
_entity_poly.pdbx_strand_id
1 'polypeptide(L)'
;MLILSTLKYNQKSPILATKTKLTKYIKCLGLFSKYLLYTLYVLYVIVYIGCSKNKEVIYNQPATFWYAGIFKNIRLGNLETADSYFSSLQSEHINSPLIPEAMLALGQAHLNNEEYILSDFYFKEYLKRYGNPSNADYISYLRLKSHLYAFKNSSKDQQFMSESIALIQDFMQKYPNSRYLPFVHEMEVKFILGQNELNMAIARVYAKNGKKDAEEIYKERVDSILQVATNPKPSKIPWYMLLLNW
;
A
#
# COMPACT_ATOMS: atom_id res chain seq x y z
N MET A 1 -62.85 73.85 -30.28
CA MET A 1 -61.89 74.86 -29.80
C MET A 1 -60.71 74.11 -29.23
N LEU A 2 -59.61 73.89 -29.97
CA LEU A 2 -58.45 74.79 -30.14
C LEU A 2 -57.94 75.26 -28.76
N ILE A 3 -56.67 75.06 -28.36
CA ILE A 3 -55.45 75.67 -28.93
C ILE A 3 -54.18 74.92 -28.44
N LEU A 4 -53.15 74.91 -29.29
CA LEU A 4 -51.73 74.53 -29.08
C LEU A 4 -50.92 75.62 -28.33
N SER A 5 -49.95 75.22 -27.49
CA SER A 5 -48.65 75.91 -27.25
C SER A 5 -47.72 74.99 -26.40
N THR A 6 -46.64 74.39 -26.92
CA THR A 6 -45.26 74.84 -27.23
C THR A 6 -44.32 75.20 -26.06
N LEU A 7 -43.21 74.43 -25.99
CA LEU A 7 -41.83 74.75 -25.51
C LEU A 7 -41.58 74.73 -23.97
N LYS A 8 -40.46 74.25 -23.39
CA LYS A 8 -39.06 74.21 -23.84
C LYS A 8 -38.18 73.29 -22.95
N TYR A 9 -37.32 72.51 -23.60
CA TYR A 9 -35.96 72.01 -23.27
C TYR A 9 -35.31 72.28 -21.89
N ASN A 10 -34.75 71.22 -21.26
CA ASN A 10 -33.44 71.32 -20.58
C ASN A 10 -32.75 69.94 -20.47
N GLN A 11 -31.72 69.71 -21.31
CA GLN A 11 -30.93 68.48 -21.37
C GLN A 11 -29.55 68.75 -20.74
N LYS A 12 -29.33 68.33 -19.47
CA LYS A 12 -27.98 68.24 -18.89
C LYS A 12 -27.33 66.92 -19.31
N SER A 13 -26.14 67.01 -19.90
CA SER A 13 -25.43 65.93 -20.58
C SER A 13 -24.84 64.86 -19.64
N PRO A 14 -24.83 63.56 -20.04
CA PRO A 14 -24.47 62.41 -19.20
C PRO A 14 -22.97 62.08 -19.13
N ILE A 15 -22.09 62.95 -19.63
CA ILE A 15 -20.67 62.62 -19.89
C ILE A 15 -19.78 62.75 -18.63
N LEU A 16 -20.16 63.56 -17.64
CA LEU A 16 -19.39 63.73 -16.40
C LEU A 16 -19.58 62.56 -15.41
N ALA A 17 -20.74 61.89 -15.43
CA ALA A 17 -21.06 60.81 -14.48
C ALA A 17 -20.36 59.47 -14.80
N THR A 18 -19.89 59.28 -16.04
CA THR A 18 -19.23 58.03 -16.47
C THR A 18 -17.74 58.00 -16.12
N LYS A 19 -17.04 59.15 -16.16
CA LYS A 19 -15.60 59.23 -15.82
C LYS A 19 -15.30 58.95 -14.34
N THR A 20 -16.19 59.32 -13.42
CA THR A 20 -16.04 59.07 -11.97
C THR A 20 -16.30 57.62 -11.58
N LYS A 21 -17.18 56.91 -12.29
CA LYS A 21 -17.42 55.47 -12.05
C LYS A 21 -16.28 54.60 -12.58
N LEU A 22 -15.71 54.93 -13.74
CA LEU A 22 -14.61 54.16 -14.34
C LEU A 22 -13.30 54.24 -13.52
N THR A 23 -12.98 55.42 -13.00
CA THR A 23 -11.79 55.63 -12.14
C THR A 23 -11.89 54.90 -10.79
N LYS A 24 -13.11 54.72 -10.26
CA LYS A 24 -13.36 53.94 -9.03
C LYS A 24 -13.15 52.43 -9.27
N TYR A 25 -13.59 51.91 -10.42
CA TYR A 25 -13.40 50.50 -10.80
C TYR A 25 -11.93 50.14 -11.03
N ILE A 26 -11.16 51.00 -11.70
CA ILE A 26 -9.73 50.79 -11.95
C ILE A 26 -8.91 50.78 -10.64
N LYS A 27 -9.24 51.67 -9.68
CA LYS A 27 -8.63 51.66 -8.35
C LYS A 27 -8.98 50.40 -7.55
N CYS A 28 -10.22 49.90 -7.67
CA CYS A 28 -10.66 48.67 -7.00
C CYS A 28 -9.95 47.42 -7.56
N LEU A 29 -9.75 47.36 -8.89
CA LEU A 29 -9.04 46.27 -9.56
C LEU A 29 -7.55 46.23 -9.17
N GLY A 30 -6.90 47.39 -9.04
CA GLY A 30 -5.51 47.50 -8.60
C GLY A 30 -5.30 47.16 -7.12
N LEU A 31 -6.28 47.44 -6.25
CA LEU A 31 -6.26 47.00 -4.85
C LEU A 31 -6.41 45.48 -4.75
N PHE A 32 -7.34 44.88 -5.50
CA PHE A 32 -7.56 43.43 -5.51
C PHE A 32 -6.32 42.65 -5.98
N SER A 33 -5.62 43.13 -7.02
CA SER A 33 -4.36 42.55 -7.50
C SER A 33 -3.23 42.57 -6.44
N LYS A 34 -3.12 43.65 -5.66
CA LYS A 34 -2.13 43.75 -4.57
C LYS A 34 -2.43 42.80 -3.41
N TYR A 35 -3.70 42.60 -3.06
CA TYR A 35 -4.09 41.60 -2.05
C TYR A 35 -3.83 40.17 -2.53
N LEU A 36 -4.08 39.87 -3.81
CA LEU A 36 -3.80 38.56 -4.39
C LEU A 36 -2.30 38.25 -4.41
N LEU A 37 -1.46 39.21 -4.79
CA LEU A 37 0.00 39.09 -4.71
C LEU A 37 0.50 38.94 -3.27
N TYR A 38 -0.12 39.64 -2.31
CA TYR A 38 0.20 39.51 -0.89
C TYR A 38 -0.17 38.12 -0.35
N THR A 39 -1.32 37.56 -0.73
CA THR A 39 -1.71 36.19 -0.33
C THR A 39 -0.77 35.13 -0.91
N LEU A 40 -0.30 35.30 -2.16
CA LEU A 40 0.68 34.40 -2.78
C LEU A 40 2.06 34.50 -2.09
N TYR A 41 2.47 35.71 -1.69
CA TYR A 41 3.71 35.91 -0.94
C TYR A 41 3.67 35.27 0.45
N VAL A 42 2.54 35.41 1.17
CA VAL A 42 2.35 34.75 2.47
C VAL A 42 2.36 33.23 2.32
N LEU A 43 1.72 32.68 1.28
CA LEU A 43 1.76 31.25 0.97
C LEU A 43 3.19 30.76 0.69
N TYR A 44 3.97 31.54 -0.08
CA TYR A 44 5.38 31.23 -0.37
C TYR A 44 6.21 31.18 0.91
N VAL A 45 6.03 32.12 1.84
CA VAL A 45 6.75 32.13 3.13
C VAL A 45 6.41 30.91 4.00
N ILE A 46 5.15 30.46 3.99
CA ILE A 46 4.71 29.29 4.78
C ILE A 46 5.39 27.99 4.30
N VAL A 47 5.68 27.86 2.99
CA VAL A 47 6.38 26.69 2.44
C VAL A 47 7.81 26.56 2.98
N TYR A 48 8.46 27.65 3.38
CA TYR A 48 9.82 27.63 3.93
C TYR A 48 9.90 27.35 5.45
N ILE A 49 8.77 27.26 6.15
CA ILE A 49 8.75 26.97 7.61
C ILE A 49 8.69 25.44 7.87
N GLY A 50 8.98 24.62 6.86
CA GLY A 50 9.19 23.17 7.02
C GLY A 50 10.36 22.88 7.95
N CYS A 51 10.08 22.67 9.23
CA CYS A 51 11.07 22.34 10.24
C CYS A 51 11.46 20.85 10.11
N SER A 52 12.56 20.58 9.39
CA SER A 52 13.27 19.31 9.48
C SER A 52 14.00 19.25 10.82
N LYS A 53 13.41 18.62 11.83
CA LYS A 53 14.11 18.31 13.07
C LYS A 53 15.10 17.18 12.76
N ASN A 54 16.37 17.51 12.57
CA ASN A 54 17.43 16.52 12.37
C ASN A 54 17.40 15.56 13.57
N LYS A 55 17.17 14.27 13.31
CA LYS A 55 17.24 13.23 14.34
C LYS A 55 18.70 13.12 14.74
N GLU A 56 19.06 13.56 15.94
CA GLU A 56 20.39 13.31 16.49
C GLU A 56 20.63 11.80 16.50
N VAL A 57 21.71 11.35 15.87
CA VAL A 57 22.04 9.92 15.80
C VAL A 57 22.67 9.53 17.12
N ILE A 58 21.94 8.73 17.89
CA ILE A 58 22.35 8.22 19.19
C ILE A 58 23.23 6.98 18.93
N TYR A 59 24.32 6.82 19.66
CA TYR A 59 25.21 5.66 19.59
C TYR A 59 25.60 5.19 21.00
N ASN A 60 26.18 3.98 21.08
CA ASN A 60 26.78 3.42 22.30
C ASN A 60 25.80 3.34 23.48
N GLN A 61 24.58 2.88 23.21
CA GLN A 61 23.56 2.69 24.24
C GLN A 61 23.50 1.22 24.66
N PRO A 62 23.06 0.92 25.90
CA PRO A 62 22.88 -0.47 26.31
C PRO A 62 21.82 -1.16 25.45
N ALA A 63 21.93 -2.47 25.27
CA ALA A 63 20.97 -3.27 24.49
C ALA A 63 19.51 -3.05 24.92
N THR A 64 19.26 -2.83 26.21
CA THR A 64 17.93 -2.55 26.78
C THR A 64 17.34 -1.23 26.29
N PHE A 65 18.16 -0.21 26.04
CA PHE A 65 17.71 1.07 25.48
C PHE A 65 17.18 0.88 24.06
N TRP A 66 17.96 0.21 23.21
CA TRP A 66 17.56 -0.08 21.85
C TRP A 66 16.29 -0.92 21.80
N TYR A 67 16.26 -2.01 22.57
CA TYR A 67 15.09 -2.88 22.71
C TYR A 67 13.84 -2.11 23.15
N ALA A 68 13.93 -1.30 24.21
CA ALA A 68 12.80 -0.50 24.68
C ALA A 68 12.31 0.49 23.61
N GLY A 69 13.23 1.07 22.84
CA GLY A 69 12.93 1.95 21.72
C GLY A 69 12.21 1.25 20.58
N ILE A 70 12.55 0.00 20.25
CA ILE A 70 11.83 -0.82 19.25
C ILE A 70 10.35 -0.93 19.65
N PHE A 71 10.07 -1.44 20.85
CA PHE A 71 8.68 -1.63 21.29
C PHE A 71 7.92 -0.32 21.48
N LYS A 72 8.61 0.75 21.89
CA LYS A 72 8.00 2.10 21.93
C LYS A 72 7.55 2.52 20.55
N ASN A 73 8.39 2.38 19.53
CA ASN A 73 8.06 2.81 18.17
C ASN A 73 7.05 1.89 17.49
N ILE A 74 7.06 0.57 17.75
CA ILE A 74 6.00 -0.35 17.32
C ILE A 74 4.64 0.12 17.85
N ARG A 75 4.53 0.45 19.15
CA ARG A 75 3.28 0.95 19.74
C ARG A 75 2.80 2.27 19.13
N LEU A 76 3.75 3.10 18.66
CA LEU A 76 3.45 4.37 17.99
C LEU A 76 3.15 4.20 16.50
N GLY A 77 3.25 2.99 15.94
CA GLY A 77 3.12 2.72 14.51
C GLY A 77 4.29 3.23 13.66
N ASN A 78 5.39 3.67 14.28
CA ASN A 78 6.56 4.19 13.59
C ASN A 78 7.56 3.05 13.32
N LEU A 79 7.21 2.17 12.38
CA LEU A 79 7.97 0.95 12.12
C LEU A 79 9.36 1.22 11.55
N GLU A 80 9.51 2.22 10.67
CA GLU A 80 10.82 2.62 10.15
C GLU A 80 11.81 3.00 11.26
N THR A 81 11.33 3.74 12.29
CA THR A 81 12.17 4.06 13.44
C THR A 81 12.42 2.83 14.32
N ALA A 82 11.46 1.92 14.43
CA ALA A 82 11.67 0.64 15.13
C ALA A 82 12.76 -0.22 14.45
N ASP A 83 12.73 -0.30 13.11
CA ASP A 83 13.75 -0.99 12.29
C ASP A 83 15.14 -0.37 12.44
N SER A 84 15.20 0.96 12.51
CA SER A 84 16.46 1.67 12.77
C SER A 84 17.02 1.33 14.15
N TYR A 85 16.18 1.32 15.20
CA TYR A 85 16.61 0.91 16.55
C TYR A 85 17.03 -0.56 16.59
N PHE A 86 16.37 -1.43 15.83
CA PHE A 86 16.74 -2.84 15.72
C PHE A 86 18.05 -3.06 14.98
N SER A 87 18.32 -2.24 13.95
CA SER A 87 19.60 -2.23 13.24
C SER A 87 20.73 -1.85 14.20
N SER A 88 20.54 -0.79 15.01
CA SER A 88 21.49 -0.38 16.06
C SER A 88 21.69 -1.47 17.11
N LEU A 89 20.61 -2.13 17.57
CA LEU A 89 20.71 -3.26 18.50
C LEU A 89 21.57 -4.40 17.94
N GLN A 90 21.36 -4.78 16.68
CA GLN A 90 22.11 -5.87 16.05
C GLN A 90 23.57 -5.50 15.80
N SER A 91 23.87 -4.25 15.42
CA SER A 91 25.23 -3.81 15.14
C SER A 91 26.07 -3.64 16.40
N GLU A 92 25.49 -3.09 17.48
CA GLU A 92 26.21 -2.83 18.73
C GLU A 92 26.22 -4.06 19.65
N HIS A 93 25.18 -4.90 19.61
CA HIS A 93 24.97 -5.99 20.58
C HIS A 93 24.56 -7.31 19.91
N ILE A 94 25.34 -7.78 18.93
CA ILE A 94 25.02 -8.96 18.10
C ILE A 94 24.68 -10.25 18.87
N ASN A 95 25.24 -10.43 20.07
CA ASN A 95 25.02 -11.61 20.93
C ASN A 95 23.91 -11.40 21.98
N SER A 96 23.16 -10.30 21.87
CA SER A 96 22.12 -9.97 22.85
C SER A 96 20.97 -10.99 22.79
N PRO A 97 20.51 -11.53 23.94
CA PRO A 97 19.36 -12.42 23.99
C PRO A 97 18.04 -11.72 23.64
N LEU A 98 18.05 -10.38 23.49
CA LEU A 98 16.89 -9.56 23.15
C LEU A 98 16.58 -9.53 21.65
N ILE A 99 17.56 -9.90 20.80
CA ILE A 99 17.41 -9.82 19.34
C ILE A 99 16.29 -10.74 18.81
N PRO A 100 16.18 -12.02 19.21
CA PRO A 100 15.15 -12.90 18.68
C PRO A 100 13.75 -12.36 18.93
N GLU A 101 13.47 -11.92 20.16
CA GLU A 101 12.16 -11.39 20.53
C GLU A 101 11.84 -10.09 19.78
N ALA A 102 12.80 -9.17 19.69
CA ALA A 102 12.63 -7.93 18.94
C ALA A 102 12.37 -8.19 17.45
N MET A 103 13.10 -9.13 16.85
CA MET A 103 12.92 -9.54 15.45
C MET A 103 11.52 -10.12 15.21
N LEU A 104 11.06 -11.01 16.10
CA LEU A 104 9.73 -11.61 16.03
C LEU A 104 8.62 -10.57 16.20
N ALA A 105 8.82 -9.59 17.08
CA ALA A 105 7.88 -8.48 17.28
C ALA A 105 7.80 -7.58 16.05
N LEU A 106 8.92 -7.25 15.41
CA LEU A 106 8.95 -6.49 14.16
C LEU A 106 8.24 -7.24 13.03
N GLY A 107 8.55 -8.53 12.83
CA GLY A 107 7.88 -9.34 11.80
C GLY A 107 6.35 -9.34 11.93
N GLN A 108 5.84 -9.40 13.17
CA GLN A 108 4.41 -9.27 13.45
C GLN A 108 3.89 -7.83 13.27
N ALA A 109 4.66 -6.82 13.65
CA ALA A 109 4.28 -5.43 13.47
C ALA A 109 4.12 -5.07 11.98
N HIS A 110 5.07 -5.48 11.14
CA HIS A 110 4.98 -5.33 9.68
C HIS A 110 3.82 -6.14 9.09
N LEU A 111 3.56 -7.36 9.59
CA LEU A 111 2.40 -8.15 9.17
C LEU A 111 1.09 -7.39 9.42
N ASN A 112 0.96 -6.79 10.61
CA ASN A 112 -0.21 -6.02 11.00
C ASN A 112 -0.34 -4.69 10.25
N ASN A 113 0.77 -4.12 9.78
CA ASN A 113 0.80 -2.89 8.98
C ASN A 113 0.69 -3.15 7.46
N GLU A 114 0.33 -4.37 7.07
CA GLU A 114 0.22 -4.81 5.67
C GLU A 114 1.54 -4.80 4.86
N GLU A 115 2.68 -4.72 5.55
CA GLU A 115 4.03 -4.75 4.96
C GLU A 115 4.53 -6.19 4.85
N TYR A 116 3.81 -6.98 4.05
CA TYR A 116 3.95 -8.44 4.03
C TYR A 116 5.32 -8.95 3.58
N ILE A 117 5.98 -8.24 2.65
CA ILE A 117 7.33 -8.60 2.17
C ILE A 117 8.35 -8.44 3.30
N LEU A 118 8.27 -7.33 4.05
CA LEU A 118 9.17 -7.07 5.16
C LEU A 118 8.89 -8.01 6.34
N SER A 119 7.62 -8.34 6.56
CA SER A 119 7.21 -9.38 7.50
C SER A 119 7.80 -10.76 7.17
N ASP A 120 7.68 -11.23 5.91
CA ASP A 120 8.30 -12.48 5.44
C ASP A 120 9.82 -12.47 5.65
N PHE A 121 10.48 -11.36 5.31
CA PHE A 121 11.91 -11.17 5.54
C PHE A 121 12.30 -11.41 7.01
N TYR A 122 11.59 -10.77 7.95
CA TYR A 122 11.86 -10.93 9.38
C TYR A 122 11.65 -12.38 9.86
N PHE A 123 10.57 -13.05 9.44
CA PHE A 123 10.34 -14.45 9.82
C PHE A 123 11.36 -15.40 9.20
N LYS A 124 11.78 -15.16 7.95
CA LYS A 124 12.83 -15.92 7.27
C LYS A 124 14.18 -15.77 7.99
N GLU A 125 14.57 -14.56 8.34
CA GLU A 125 15.80 -14.31 9.10
C GLU A 125 15.74 -14.91 10.51
N TYR A 126 14.58 -14.86 11.17
CA TYR A 126 14.38 -15.51 12.46
C TYR A 126 14.58 -17.03 12.36
N LEU A 127 13.95 -17.70 11.38
CA LEU A 127 14.11 -19.14 11.17
C LEU A 127 15.57 -19.53 10.93
N LYS A 128 16.28 -18.73 10.14
CA LYS A 128 17.69 -18.97 9.80
C LYS A 128 18.61 -18.90 11.03
N ARG A 129 18.34 -18.00 11.98
CA ARG A 129 19.24 -17.72 13.12
C ARG A 129 18.80 -18.36 14.43
N TYR A 130 17.50 -18.42 14.67
CA TYR A 130 16.88 -18.75 15.97
C TYR A 130 15.81 -19.84 15.87
N GLY A 131 15.62 -20.42 14.68
CA GLY A 131 14.73 -21.54 14.47
C GLY A 131 15.22 -22.79 15.20
N ASN A 132 14.31 -23.44 15.93
CA ASN A 132 14.55 -24.69 16.63
C ASN A 132 13.27 -25.56 16.59
N PRO A 133 13.33 -26.85 16.96
CA PRO A 133 12.17 -27.74 16.85
C PRO A 133 10.92 -27.30 17.63
N SER A 134 11.07 -26.46 18.66
CA SER A 134 9.94 -25.99 19.47
C SER A 134 9.21 -24.77 18.90
N ASN A 135 9.84 -24.01 18.01
CA ASN A 135 9.27 -22.77 17.47
C ASN A 135 9.22 -22.71 15.93
N ALA A 136 9.99 -23.55 15.23
CA ALA A 136 10.19 -23.40 13.80
C ALA A 136 8.90 -23.60 13.01
N ASP A 137 8.00 -24.48 13.46
CA ASP A 137 6.69 -24.66 12.84
C ASP A 137 5.82 -23.41 12.96
N TYR A 138 5.79 -22.77 14.13
CA TYR A 138 5.05 -21.53 14.32
C TYR A 138 5.59 -20.39 13.48
N ILE A 139 6.90 -20.18 13.45
CA ILE A 139 7.49 -19.09 12.66
C ILE A 139 7.33 -19.34 11.17
N SER A 140 7.44 -20.60 10.72
CA SER A 140 7.17 -20.98 9.33
C SER A 140 5.69 -20.74 8.96
N TYR A 141 4.77 -20.98 9.89
CA TYR A 141 3.36 -20.64 9.71
C TYR A 141 3.14 -19.12 9.62
N LEU A 142 3.80 -18.30 10.45
CA LEU A 142 3.72 -16.84 10.34
C LEU A 142 4.25 -16.34 9.00
N ARG A 143 5.33 -16.96 8.50
CA ARG A 143 5.86 -16.71 7.16
C ARG A 143 4.82 -16.98 6.07
N LEU A 144 4.16 -18.14 6.11
CA LEU A 144 3.07 -18.49 5.19
C LEU A 144 1.90 -17.51 5.29
N LYS A 145 1.59 -17.03 6.50
CA LYS A 145 0.55 -16.02 6.73
C LYS A 145 0.88 -14.70 6.05
N SER A 146 2.15 -14.27 6.05
CA SER A 146 2.60 -13.08 5.29
C SER A 146 2.36 -13.26 3.79
N HIS A 147 2.69 -14.43 3.23
CA HIS A 147 2.38 -14.75 1.83
C HIS A 147 0.87 -14.74 1.55
N LEU A 148 0.05 -15.37 2.40
CA LEU A 148 -1.40 -15.38 2.22
C LEU A 148 -1.99 -13.96 2.14
N TYR A 149 -1.49 -13.01 2.94
CA TYR A 149 -2.01 -11.65 2.86
C TYR A 149 -1.43 -10.85 1.69
N ALA A 150 -0.18 -11.08 1.31
CA ALA A 150 0.42 -10.51 0.10
C ALA A 150 -0.31 -10.96 -1.17
N PHE A 151 -0.92 -12.15 -1.17
CA PHE A 151 -1.68 -12.69 -2.29
C PHE A 151 -2.75 -11.73 -2.82
N LYS A 152 -3.41 -10.92 -1.97
CA LYS A 152 -4.40 -9.94 -2.45
C LYS A 152 -3.81 -8.97 -3.48
N ASN A 153 -2.58 -8.52 -3.27
CA ASN A 153 -1.91 -7.54 -4.12
C ASN A 153 -1.12 -8.20 -5.26
N SER A 154 -0.59 -9.41 -5.04
CA SER A 154 0.28 -10.14 -5.98
C SER A 154 -0.40 -11.35 -6.64
N SER A 155 -1.72 -11.49 -6.55
CA SER A 155 -2.47 -12.67 -7.04
C SER A 155 -2.29 -12.99 -8.52
N LYS A 156 -1.87 -12.01 -9.32
CA LYS A 156 -1.61 -12.15 -10.76
C LYS A 156 -0.16 -12.48 -11.09
N ASP A 157 0.73 -12.41 -10.10
CA ASP A 157 2.13 -12.75 -10.25
C ASP A 157 2.29 -14.27 -10.16
N GLN A 158 2.63 -14.87 -11.30
CA GLN A 158 2.80 -16.32 -11.42
C GLN A 158 4.00 -16.83 -10.60
N GLN A 159 5.06 -16.03 -10.48
CA GLN A 159 6.24 -16.42 -9.69
C GLN A 159 5.89 -16.40 -8.20
N PHE A 160 5.25 -15.33 -7.72
CA PHE A 160 4.79 -15.26 -6.34
C PHE A 160 3.88 -16.44 -5.98
N MET A 161 2.97 -16.83 -6.88
CA MET A 161 2.07 -17.96 -6.70
C MET A 161 2.84 -19.28 -6.56
N SER A 162 3.74 -19.57 -7.49
CA SER A 162 4.48 -20.84 -7.50
C SER A 162 5.42 -20.96 -6.30
N GLU A 163 6.10 -19.86 -5.92
CA GLU A 163 6.93 -19.80 -4.73
C GLU A 163 6.13 -20.00 -3.44
N SER A 164 4.93 -19.41 -3.35
CA SER A 164 4.06 -19.56 -2.18
C SER A 164 3.53 -20.99 -2.06
N ILE A 165 3.12 -21.62 -3.17
CA ILE A 165 2.70 -23.03 -3.18
C ILE A 165 3.87 -23.93 -2.78
N ALA A 166 5.07 -23.72 -3.32
CA ALA A 166 6.25 -24.49 -2.95
C ALA A 166 6.57 -24.35 -1.45
N LEU A 167 6.43 -23.15 -0.89
CA LEU A 167 6.63 -22.90 0.54
C LEU A 167 5.59 -23.62 1.42
N ILE A 168 4.34 -23.68 0.97
CA ILE A 168 3.26 -24.43 1.64
C ILE A 168 3.58 -25.93 1.66
N GLN A 169 3.98 -26.50 0.52
CA GLN A 169 4.35 -27.92 0.43
C GLN A 169 5.55 -28.25 1.32
N ASP A 170 6.57 -27.38 1.32
CA ASP A 170 7.75 -27.51 2.18
C ASP A 170 7.37 -27.50 3.67
N PHE A 171 6.44 -26.64 4.07
CA PHE A 171 5.92 -26.64 5.44
C PHE A 171 5.26 -27.98 5.80
N MET A 172 4.35 -28.46 4.95
CA MET A 172 3.60 -29.69 5.20
C MET A 172 4.51 -30.91 5.28
N GLN A 173 5.56 -30.95 4.44
CA GLN A 173 6.57 -31.99 4.47
C GLN A 173 7.44 -31.94 5.73
N LYS A 174 7.89 -30.75 6.13
CA LYS A 174 8.79 -30.57 7.29
C LYS A 174 8.08 -30.72 8.62
N TYR A 175 6.82 -30.32 8.70
CA TYR A 175 6.06 -30.26 9.95
C TYR A 175 4.73 -31.04 9.86
N PRO A 176 4.75 -32.36 9.58
CA PRO A 176 3.55 -33.16 9.36
C PRO A 176 2.67 -33.35 10.60
N ASN A 177 3.17 -32.97 11.79
CA ASN A 177 2.42 -33.02 13.05
C ASN A 177 2.19 -31.63 13.66
N SER A 178 2.39 -30.55 12.88
CA SER A 178 2.20 -29.19 13.40
C SER A 178 0.72 -28.90 13.68
N ARG A 179 0.45 -28.20 14.77
CA ARG A 179 -0.89 -27.69 15.11
C ARG A 179 -1.45 -26.71 14.09
N TYR A 180 -0.60 -26.16 13.22
CA TYR A 180 -1.00 -25.16 12.22
C TYR A 180 -1.43 -25.77 10.87
N LEU A 181 -1.30 -27.09 10.69
CA LEU A 181 -1.63 -27.76 9.43
C LEU A 181 -3.03 -27.46 8.88
N PRO A 182 -4.11 -27.43 9.69
CA PRO A 182 -5.44 -27.09 9.16
C PRO A 182 -5.48 -25.70 8.50
N PHE A 183 -4.77 -24.72 9.05
CA PHE A 183 -4.69 -23.38 8.47
C PHE A 183 -3.81 -23.36 7.20
N VAL A 184 -2.76 -24.17 7.17
CA VAL A 184 -1.87 -24.30 6.01
C VAL A 184 -2.59 -24.98 4.84
N HIS A 185 -3.42 -25.99 5.09
CA HIS A 185 -4.29 -26.56 4.06
C HIS A 185 -5.32 -25.55 3.53
N GLU A 186 -5.87 -24.70 4.39
CA GLU A 186 -6.75 -23.62 3.92
C GLU A 186 -6.00 -22.65 2.99
N MET A 187 -4.74 -22.31 3.34
CA MET A 187 -3.87 -21.50 2.48
C MET A 187 -3.62 -22.21 1.15
N GLU A 188 -3.26 -23.49 1.18
CA GLU A 188 -3.02 -24.32 0.00
C GLU A 188 -4.20 -24.24 -0.98
N VAL A 189 -5.41 -24.49 -0.50
CA VAL A 189 -6.63 -24.40 -1.31
C VAL A 189 -6.78 -23.01 -1.93
N LYS A 190 -6.57 -21.93 -1.18
CA LYS A 190 -6.67 -20.56 -1.71
C LYS A 190 -5.64 -20.28 -2.81
N PHE A 191 -4.39 -20.71 -2.63
CA PHE A 191 -3.34 -20.52 -3.62
C PHE A 191 -3.60 -21.37 -4.87
N ILE A 192 -4.01 -22.64 -4.74
CA ILE A 192 -4.34 -23.49 -5.89
C ILE A 192 -5.54 -22.92 -6.67
N LEU A 193 -6.59 -22.47 -5.99
CA LEU A 193 -7.73 -21.84 -6.66
C LEU A 193 -7.34 -20.54 -7.37
N GLY A 194 -6.46 -19.73 -6.78
CA GLY A 194 -5.88 -18.56 -7.44
C GLY A 194 -5.05 -18.93 -8.68
N GLN A 195 -4.24 -19.99 -8.59
CA GLN A 195 -3.45 -20.51 -9.71
C GLN A 195 -4.35 -21.04 -10.84
N ASN A 196 -5.44 -21.72 -10.50
CA ASN A 196 -6.47 -22.16 -11.45
C ASN A 196 -7.11 -20.98 -12.17
N GLU A 197 -7.52 -19.94 -11.44
CA GLU A 197 -8.09 -18.72 -12.03
C GLU A 197 -7.11 -18.05 -12.99
N LEU A 198 -5.84 -17.93 -12.60
CA LEU A 198 -4.78 -17.38 -13.45
C LEU A 198 -4.57 -18.23 -14.73
N ASN A 199 -4.48 -19.55 -14.60
CA ASN A 199 -4.32 -20.46 -15.73
C ASN A 199 -5.51 -20.36 -16.72
N MET A 200 -6.74 -20.32 -16.20
CA MET A 200 -7.93 -20.11 -17.03
C MET A 200 -7.95 -18.73 -17.70
N ALA A 201 -7.45 -17.69 -17.04
CA ALA A 201 -7.32 -16.37 -17.65
C ALA A 201 -6.30 -16.39 -18.81
N ILE A 202 -5.16 -17.05 -18.62
CA ILE A 202 -4.13 -17.19 -19.65
C ILE A 202 -4.65 -18.02 -20.84
N ALA A 203 -5.35 -19.13 -20.58
CA ALA A 203 -5.97 -19.94 -21.61
C ALA A 203 -6.95 -19.13 -22.48
N ARG A 204 -7.77 -18.26 -21.86
CA ARG A 204 -8.69 -17.36 -22.60
C ARG A 204 -7.96 -16.39 -23.51
N VAL A 205 -6.80 -15.87 -23.10
CA VAL A 205 -5.97 -14.99 -23.95
C VAL A 205 -5.46 -15.76 -25.17
N TYR A 206 -4.97 -16.98 -24.99
CA TYR A 206 -4.52 -17.82 -26.11
C TYR A 206 -5.65 -18.22 -27.05
N ALA A 207 -6.82 -18.55 -26.50
CA ALA A 207 -8.03 -18.86 -27.28
C ALA A 207 -8.41 -17.69 -28.20
N LYS A 208 -8.40 -16.45 -27.66
CA LYS A 208 -8.69 -15.23 -28.43
C LYS A 208 -7.71 -15.00 -29.58
N ASN A 209 -6.45 -15.39 -29.39
CA ASN A 209 -5.39 -15.28 -30.39
C ASN A 209 -5.32 -16.49 -31.34
N GLY A 210 -6.27 -17.43 -31.26
CA GLY A 210 -6.31 -18.63 -32.11
C GLY A 210 -5.21 -19.66 -31.82
N LYS A 211 -4.53 -19.57 -30.67
CA LYS A 211 -3.42 -20.46 -30.29
C LYS A 211 -3.92 -21.64 -29.46
N LYS A 212 -4.54 -22.63 -30.12
CA LYS A 212 -5.20 -23.78 -29.47
C LYS A 212 -4.26 -24.66 -28.63
N ASP A 213 -3.05 -24.93 -29.12
CA ASP A 213 -2.09 -25.77 -28.38
C ASP A 213 -1.71 -25.13 -27.04
N ALA A 214 -1.49 -23.81 -27.03
CA ALA A 214 -1.18 -23.07 -25.82
C ALA A 214 -2.39 -22.98 -24.88
N GLU A 215 -3.59 -22.81 -25.42
CA GLU A 215 -4.84 -22.85 -24.64
C GLU A 215 -4.96 -24.17 -23.86
N GLU A 216 -4.74 -25.30 -24.53
CA GLU A 216 -4.87 -26.63 -23.92
C GLU A 216 -3.85 -26.84 -22.80
N ILE A 217 -2.58 -26.47 -23.02
CA ILE A 217 -1.51 -26.56 -22.01
C ILE A 217 -1.90 -25.87 -20.71
N TYR A 218 -2.56 -24.71 -20.78
CA TYR A 218 -2.97 -23.99 -19.57
C TYR A 218 -4.24 -24.55 -18.94
N LYS A 219 -5.16 -25.14 -19.72
CA LYS A 219 -6.32 -25.86 -19.18
C LYS A 219 -5.91 -27.13 -18.43
N GLU A 220 -4.94 -27.87 -18.95
CA GLU A 220 -4.41 -29.09 -18.31
C GLU A 220 -3.76 -28.81 -16.95
N ARG A 221 -3.26 -27.59 -16.72
CA ARG A 221 -2.68 -27.16 -15.44
C ARG A 221 -3.71 -26.84 -14.36
N VAL A 222 -5.00 -26.82 -14.69
CA VAL A 222 -6.06 -26.52 -13.74
C VAL A 222 -6.39 -27.78 -12.93
N ASP A 223 -6.36 -27.68 -11.61
CA ASP A 223 -6.89 -28.74 -10.75
C ASP A 223 -8.42 -28.77 -10.84
N SER A 224 -8.91 -29.57 -11.80
CA SER A 224 -10.34 -29.71 -12.08
C SER A 224 -11.12 -30.32 -10.92
N ILE A 225 -10.50 -31.22 -10.14
CA ILE A 225 -11.15 -31.88 -9.00
C ILE A 225 -11.45 -30.84 -7.93
N LEU A 226 -10.44 -30.06 -7.53
CA LEU A 226 -10.60 -29.00 -6.55
C LEU A 226 -11.53 -27.89 -7.06
N GLN A 227 -11.41 -27.51 -8.33
CA GLN A 227 -12.26 -26.48 -8.94
C GLN A 227 -13.75 -26.86 -8.89
N VAL A 228 -14.09 -28.11 -9.23
CA VAL A 228 -15.46 -28.61 -9.21
C VAL A 228 -15.97 -28.76 -7.78
N ALA A 229 -15.15 -29.30 -6.88
CA ALA A 229 -15.53 -29.51 -5.48
C ALA A 229 -15.80 -28.20 -4.73
N THR A 230 -15.01 -27.16 -5.00
CA THR A 230 -15.11 -25.87 -4.30
C THR A 230 -16.04 -24.87 -4.99
N ASN A 231 -16.31 -25.03 -6.29
CA ASN A 231 -17.13 -24.13 -7.11
C ASN A 231 -16.87 -22.63 -6.80
N PRO A 232 -15.63 -22.14 -6.99
CA PRO A 232 -15.23 -20.83 -6.52
C PRO A 232 -15.94 -19.73 -7.33
N LYS A 233 -16.31 -18.65 -6.64
CA LYS A 233 -16.80 -17.44 -7.32
C LYS A 233 -15.63 -16.76 -8.04
N PRO A 234 -15.82 -16.29 -9.28
CA PRO A 234 -14.77 -15.60 -10.02
C PRO A 234 -14.37 -14.30 -9.31
N SER A 235 -13.12 -13.88 -9.45
CA SER A 235 -12.63 -12.63 -8.85
C SER A 235 -13.36 -11.42 -9.44
N LYS A 236 -13.68 -10.46 -8.57
CA LYS A 236 -14.35 -9.21 -8.98
C LYS A 236 -13.40 -8.36 -9.81
N ILE A 237 -13.65 -8.27 -11.10
CA ILE A 237 -12.95 -7.35 -11.99
C ILE A 237 -13.66 -5.98 -11.94
N PRO A 238 -12.96 -4.88 -11.62
CA PRO A 238 -13.54 -3.55 -11.71
C PRO A 238 -14.02 -3.23 -13.12
N TRP A 239 -15.17 -2.57 -13.25
CA TRP A 239 -15.81 -2.30 -14.54
C TRP A 239 -14.89 -1.59 -15.55
N TYR A 240 -14.02 -0.69 -15.08
CA TYR A 240 -13.10 0.05 -15.94
C TYR A 240 -11.99 -0.83 -16.55
N MET A 241 -11.60 -1.93 -15.88
CA MET A 241 -10.64 -2.89 -16.44
C MET A 241 -11.24 -3.70 -17.58
N LEU A 242 -12.56 -3.92 -17.58
CA LEU A 242 -13.24 -4.65 -18.65
C LEU A 242 -13.21 -3.87 -19.97
N LEU A 243 -13.22 -2.54 -19.91
CA LEU A 243 -13.08 -1.70 -21.10
C LEU A 243 -11.72 -1.94 -21.76
N LEU A 244 -10.63 -1.94 -20.99
CA LEU A 244 -9.28 -2.05 -21.55
C LEU A 244 -8.88 -3.49 -21.96
N ASN A 245 -9.76 -4.48 -21.79
CA ASN A 245 -9.45 -5.92 -21.95
C ASN A 245 -9.76 -6.44 -23.37
N TRP A 246 -9.45 -5.62 -24.40
CA TRP A 246 -9.51 -5.98 -25.82
C TRP A 246 -8.20 -6.62 -26.31
#